data_AF-A0A438GV92-F1
#
_entry.id   AF-A0A438GV92-F1
#
_cell.length_a   1.000
_cell.length_b   1.000
_cell.length_c   1.000
_cell.angle_alpha   90.00
_cell.angle_beta   90.00
_cell.angle_gamma   90.00
#
_symmetry.space_group_name_H-M   'P 1'
#
loop_
_entity.id
_entity.type
_entity.pdbx_description
1 polymer ?
#
loop_
_entity_poly.entity_id
_entity_poly.type
_entity_poly.pdbx_seq_one_letter_code
_entity_poly.pdbx_strand_id
1 'polypeptide(L)'
;MGEDSTSFSFTFAKYEAQHEYAYRHPYWRSGPWNGQIFIEEPEMNSVFLNGFQMVDGKEVSVYETFNLANSSIFLYYVLTPDGTVVKTYREYGKEWEVTWKSNESECDVYGTCGEFGILNSGNSPICSCLRGYEPKYLEEWSRGH
;
A
#
# COMPACT_ATOMS: atom_id res chain seq x y z
N MET A 1 2.39 14.61 32.27
CA MET A 1 3.35 14.32 31.19
C MET A 1 2.75 13.17 30.41
N GLY A 2 1.92 13.49 29.42
CA GLY A 2 1.21 12.51 28.60
C GLY A 2 2.07 12.19 27.39
N GLU A 3 2.48 10.94 27.25
CA GLU A 3 3.09 10.42 26.03
C GLU A 3 1.97 10.20 25.01
N ASP A 4 1.60 11.26 24.29
CA ASP A 4 0.79 11.13 23.09
C ASP A 4 1.70 10.66 21.96
N SER A 5 2.13 9.39 22.03
CA SER A 5 2.56 8.68 20.84
C SER A 5 1.34 8.56 19.95
N THR A 6 1.36 9.24 18.81
CA THR A 6 0.35 9.08 17.77
C THR A 6 0.47 7.68 17.18
N SER A 7 -0.13 6.72 17.89
CA SER A 7 -0.23 5.33 17.50
C SER A 7 -1.32 5.21 16.45
N PHE A 8 -0.93 4.93 15.21
CA PHE A 8 -1.85 4.43 14.18
C PHE A 8 -1.68 2.93 14.13
N SER A 9 -2.77 2.20 14.30
CA SER A 9 -2.79 0.74 14.14
C SER A 9 -3.60 0.42 12.89
N PHE A 10 -2.90 0.03 11.82
CA PHE A 10 -3.55 -0.69 10.73
C PHE A 10 -3.65 -2.15 11.17
N THR A 11 -4.87 -2.65 11.31
CA THR A 11 -5.10 -4.06 11.61
C THR A 11 -5.09 -4.83 10.31
N PHE A 12 -4.01 -5.54 10.05
CA PHE A 12 -3.99 -6.52 8.97
C PHE A 12 -4.47 -7.84 9.56
N ALA A 13 -5.67 -8.29 9.15
CA ALA A 13 -6.14 -9.63 9.52
C ALA A 13 -5.14 -10.64 8.98
N LYS A 14 -4.60 -11.48 9.88
CA LYS A 14 -3.55 -12.46 9.59
C LYS A 14 -4.14 -13.58 8.75
N TYR A 15 -4.27 -13.35 7.44
CA TYR A 15 -4.77 -14.32 6.45
C TYR A 15 -6.09 -15.00 6.86
N GLU A 16 -7.19 -14.26 6.77
CA GLU A 16 -8.55 -14.71 6.39
C GLU A 16 -9.55 -13.65 6.90
N ALA A 17 -9.84 -12.68 6.03
CA ALA A 17 -11.08 -11.93 6.12
C ALA A 17 -11.50 -11.64 4.68
N GLN A 18 -12.23 -12.59 4.09
CA GLN A 18 -13.16 -12.25 3.03
C GLN A 18 -14.09 -11.17 3.58
N HIS A 19 -13.90 -9.95 3.07
CA HIS A 19 -14.85 -8.85 2.96
C HIS A 19 -15.98 -8.74 3.99
N GLU A 20 -15.92 -7.69 4.80
CA GLU A 20 -17.09 -7.00 5.36
C GLU A 20 -16.56 -5.65 5.87
N TYR A 21 -16.82 -4.46 5.31
CA TYR A 21 -17.92 -3.94 4.50
C TYR A 21 -17.44 -2.81 3.57
N ALA A 22 -18.02 -2.76 2.36
CA ALA A 22 -17.86 -1.74 1.31
C ALA A 22 -16.47 -1.64 0.64
N TYR A 23 -16.17 -2.56 -0.27
CA TYR A 23 -15.47 -2.43 -1.58
C TYR A 23 -15.01 -3.85 -1.95
N ARG A 24 -15.84 -4.59 -2.71
CA ARG A 24 -15.59 -6.01 -3.07
C ARG A 24 -14.36 -6.24 -3.97
N HIS A 25 -13.69 -5.16 -4.37
CA HIS A 25 -12.48 -5.17 -5.15
C HIS A 25 -11.48 -4.25 -4.45
N PRO A 26 -10.35 -4.78 -3.95
CA PRO A 26 -9.32 -3.92 -3.39
C PRO A 26 -8.81 -2.97 -4.48
N TYR A 27 -8.57 -1.71 -4.12
CA TYR A 27 -8.13 -0.68 -5.07
C TYR A 27 -6.60 -0.62 -5.19
N TRP A 28 -5.89 -1.02 -4.13
CA TRP A 28 -4.44 -1.01 -4.03
C TRP A 28 -3.97 -2.15 -3.11
N ARG A 29 -2.70 -2.57 -3.25
CA ARG A 29 -2.04 -3.51 -2.36
C ARG A 29 -0.59 -3.07 -2.11
N SER A 30 -0.11 -3.22 -0.87
CA SER A 30 1.32 -3.04 -0.52
C SER A 30 2.17 -4.29 -0.82
N GLY A 31 1.52 -5.43 -1.08
CA GLY A 31 2.17 -6.73 -1.18
C GLY A 31 2.53 -7.33 0.19
N PRO A 32 3.18 -8.50 0.21
CA PRO A 32 3.62 -9.14 1.45
C PRO A 32 4.78 -8.40 2.13
N TRP A 33 4.81 -8.47 3.47
CA TRP A 33 5.94 -8.01 4.28
C TRP A 33 7.08 -9.03 4.26
N ASN A 34 8.31 -8.59 3.96
CA ASN A 34 9.49 -9.47 3.91
C ASN A 34 10.36 -9.46 5.18
N GLY A 35 9.92 -8.79 6.25
CA GLY A 35 10.71 -8.59 7.48
C GLY A 35 11.34 -7.20 7.59
N GLN A 36 11.45 -6.46 6.48
CA GLN A 36 12.00 -5.11 6.44
C GLN A 36 11.14 -4.12 5.66
N ILE A 37 10.40 -4.58 4.65
CA ILE A 37 9.62 -3.73 3.77
C ILE A 37 8.44 -4.51 3.18
N PHE A 38 7.41 -3.78 2.80
CA PHE A 38 6.39 -4.28 1.89
C PHE A 38 6.96 -4.27 0.46
N ILE A 39 6.93 -5.42 -0.21
CA ILE A 39 7.70 -5.58 -1.46
C ILE A 39 7.22 -4.69 -2.62
N GLU A 40 5.99 -4.19 -2.57
CA GLU A 40 5.44 -3.25 -3.55
C GLU A 40 5.43 -1.80 -3.02
N GLU A 41 5.95 -1.54 -1.80
CA GLU A 41 5.97 -0.21 -1.20
C GLU A 41 7.34 0.18 -0.60
N PRO A 42 8.26 0.72 -1.43
CA PRO A 42 9.60 1.11 -1.01
C PRO A 42 9.65 2.20 0.07
N GLU A 43 8.61 3.02 0.18
CA GLU A 43 8.54 4.15 1.12
C GLU A 43 8.20 3.72 2.56
N MET A 44 7.80 2.46 2.76
CA MET A 44 7.43 1.89 4.05
C MET A 44 8.49 0.89 4.56
N ASN A 45 9.74 1.34 4.61
CA ASN A 45 10.85 0.51 5.09
C ASN A 45 11.07 0.58 6.61
N SER A 46 11.69 -0.48 7.14
CA SER A 46 12.18 -0.56 8.51
C SER A 46 13.64 -0.12 8.57
N VAL A 47 13.96 0.93 9.33
CA VAL A 47 15.32 1.44 9.53
C VAL A 47 15.65 1.47 11.03
N PHE A 48 16.94 1.46 11.38
CA PHE A 48 17.36 1.54 12.78
C PHE A 48 16.84 2.84 13.43
N LEU A 49 16.09 2.70 14.53
CA LEU A 49 15.41 3.76 15.29
C LEU A 49 14.32 4.55 14.53
N ASN A 50 14.04 4.23 13.27
CA ASN A 50 13.07 4.92 12.42
C ASN A 50 12.38 3.94 11.48
N GLY A 51 11.05 3.98 11.37
CA GLY A 51 10.32 3.23 10.33
C GLY A 51 9.42 2.12 10.86
N PHE A 52 8.93 1.31 9.92
CA PHE A 52 7.80 0.41 10.12
C PHE A 52 8.20 -0.92 10.73
N GLN A 53 7.32 -1.47 11.57
CA GLN A 53 7.50 -2.72 12.28
C GLN A 53 6.17 -3.46 12.36
N MET A 54 6.21 -4.76 12.09
CA MET A 54 5.07 -5.64 12.27
C MET A 54 5.10 -6.24 13.67
N VAL A 55 4.03 -6.02 14.42
CA VAL A 55 3.85 -6.51 15.80
C VAL A 55 2.76 -7.59 15.79
N ASP A 56 3.12 -8.77 16.26
CA ASP A 56 2.17 -9.88 16.40
C ASP A 56 1.25 -9.62 17.60
N GLY A 57 0.00 -9.26 17.34
CA GLY A 57 -1.04 -9.24 18.35
C GLY A 57 -1.43 -10.68 18.67
N LYS A 58 -1.35 -11.06 19.95
CA LYS A 58 -1.37 -12.44 20.48
C LYS A 58 -2.54 -13.38 20.10
N GLU A 59 -3.38 -13.09 19.12
CA GLU A 59 -4.48 -13.96 18.70
C GLU A 59 -4.64 -14.03 17.17
N VAL A 60 -5.13 -12.98 16.49
CA VAL A 60 -5.54 -13.02 15.06
C VAL A 60 -5.14 -11.76 14.27
N SER A 61 -4.58 -10.77 14.95
CA SER A 61 -4.31 -9.44 14.40
C SER A 61 -2.82 -9.17 14.35
N VAL A 62 -2.30 -8.83 13.17
CA VAL A 62 -0.97 -8.23 13.07
C VAL A 62 -1.17 -6.73 12.89
N TYR A 63 -0.44 -5.95 13.68
CA TYR A 63 -0.48 -4.50 13.60
C TYR A 63 0.84 -4.00 13.06
N GLU A 64 0.75 -3.04 12.17
CA GLU A 64 1.89 -2.24 11.78
C GLU A 64 2.00 -1.04 12.71
N THR A 65 3.21 -0.78 13.19
CA THR A 65 3.57 0.43 13.96
C THR A 65 4.79 1.06 13.34
N PHE A 66 4.98 2.36 13.54
CA PHE A 66 6.20 3.04 13.13
C PHE A 66 6.77 3.88 14.28
N ASN A 67 8.09 4.03 14.28
CA ASN A 67 8.79 4.92 15.20
C ASN A 67 9.46 6.05 14.43
N LEU A 68 9.45 7.25 15.02
CA LEU A 68 10.19 8.41 14.53
C LEU A 68 11.13 8.90 15.64
N ALA A 69 12.43 8.96 15.33
CA ALA A 69 13.46 9.42 16.24
C ALA A 69 13.37 10.93 16.52
N ASN A 70 12.80 11.70 15.58
CA ASN A 70 12.59 13.14 15.74
C ASN A 70 11.14 13.41 16.16
N SER A 71 10.95 13.77 17.44
CA SER A 71 9.64 14.10 18.01
C SER A 71 9.05 15.42 17.51
N SER A 72 9.81 16.23 16.77
CA SER A 72 9.31 17.45 16.13
C SER A 72 8.62 17.17 14.79
N ILE A 73 8.60 15.91 14.34
CA ILE A 73 7.95 15.46 13.12
C ILE A 73 6.64 14.77 13.46
N PHE A 74 5.58 15.19 12.80
CA PHE A 74 4.29 14.53 12.79
C PHE A 74 4.07 13.85 11.45
N LEU A 75 3.67 12.57 11.49
CA LEU A 75 3.42 11.76 10.31
C LEU A 75 2.08 11.07 10.47
N TYR A 76 1.20 11.22 9.48
CA TYR A 76 -0.12 10.58 9.44
C TYR A 76 -0.35 9.90 8.10
N TYR A 77 -0.93 8.70 8.16
CA TYR A 77 -1.53 8.04 7.00
C TYR A 77 -3.04 8.24 7.03
N VAL A 78 -3.59 8.78 5.95
CA VAL A 78 -5.01 9.12 5.85
C VAL A 78 -5.61 8.42 4.65
N LEU A 79 -6.71 7.69 4.86
CA LEU A 79 -7.53 7.17 3.77
C LEU A 79 -8.47 8.28 3.30
N THR A 80 -8.33 8.67 2.04
CA THR A 80 -9.17 9.70 1.42
C THR A 80 -10.49 9.09 0.90
N PRO A 81 -11.54 9.90 0.68
CA PRO A 81 -12.84 9.40 0.21
C PRO A 81 -12.83 8.69 -1.15
N ASP A 82 -11.83 8.95 -1.98
CA ASP A 82 -11.58 8.30 -3.27
C ASP A 82 -10.83 6.96 -3.14
N GLY A 83 -10.50 6.51 -1.93
CA GLY A 83 -9.88 5.21 -1.67
C GLY A 83 -8.35 5.21 -1.72
N THR A 84 -7.72 6.38 -1.80
CA THR A 84 -6.26 6.54 -1.77
C THR A 84 -5.76 6.68 -0.34
N VAL A 85 -4.66 6.01 -0.01
CA VAL A 85 -3.93 6.27 1.23
C VAL A 85 -2.88 7.33 0.96
N VAL A 86 -2.87 8.39 1.76
CA VAL A 86 -1.88 9.48 1.65
C VAL A 86 -1.02 9.58 2.90
N LYS A 87 0.29 9.77 2.71
CA LYS A 87 1.26 10.08 3.77
C LYS A 87 1.36 11.59 3.91
N THR A 88 0.87 12.13 5.01
CA THR A 88 1.04 13.54 5.37
C THR A 88 2.13 13.71 6.40
N TYR A 89 2.96 14.72 6.20
CA TYR A 89 4.13 15.04 6.97
C TYR A 89 4.07 16.49 7.42
N ARG A 90 4.49 16.75 8.65
CA ARG A 90 4.64 18.12 9.16
C ARG A 90 5.76 18.20 10.18
N GLU A 91 6.61 19.19 10.01
CA GLU A 91 7.52 19.63 11.07
C GLU A 91 6.85 20.67 11.96
N TYR A 92 7.24 20.69 13.24
CA TYR A 92 6.78 21.69 14.18
C TYR A 92 6.94 23.11 13.63
N GLY A 93 5.85 23.89 13.62
CA GLY A 93 5.84 25.26 13.12
C GLY A 93 5.72 25.41 11.60
N LYS A 94 5.66 24.32 10.82
CA LYS A 94 5.41 24.34 9.37
C LYS A 94 3.95 23.96 9.05
N GLU A 95 3.60 23.97 7.77
CA GLU A 95 2.32 23.45 7.26
C GLU A 95 2.39 21.94 6.99
N TRP A 96 1.23 21.32 6.77
CA TRP A 96 1.14 19.91 6.40
C TRP A 96 1.42 19.73 4.91
N GLU A 97 2.22 18.72 4.59
CA GLU A 97 2.59 18.38 3.21
C GLU A 97 2.25 16.92 2.92
N VAL A 98 1.75 16.64 1.71
CA VAL A 98 1.57 15.27 1.22
C VAL A 98 2.87 14.82 0.60
N THR A 99 3.44 13.72 1.10
CA THR A 99 4.76 13.23 0.69
C THR A 99 4.72 11.90 -0.07
N TRP A 100 3.60 11.17 -0.01
CA TRP A 100 3.39 9.92 -0.75
C TRP A 100 1.90 9.61 -0.89
N LYS A 101 1.54 8.86 -1.94
CA LYS A 101 0.20 8.34 -2.17
C LYS A 101 0.26 6.88 -2.63
N SER A 102 -0.74 6.09 -2.28
CA SER A 102 -0.81 4.68 -2.67
C SER A 102 -1.03 4.43 -4.17
N ASN A 103 -1.51 5.41 -4.92
CA ASN A 103 -1.82 5.25 -6.35
C ASN A 103 -1.22 6.39 -7.19
N GLU A 104 0.10 6.43 -7.30
CA GLU A 104 0.79 7.47 -8.08
C GLU A 104 0.57 7.30 -9.59
N SER A 105 0.24 6.09 -10.03
CA SER A 105 -0.01 5.74 -11.41
C SER A 105 -1.19 4.76 -11.57
N GLU A 106 -1.70 4.64 -12.80
CA GLU A 106 -2.71 3.62 -13.17
C GLU A 106 -2.19 2.18 -12.95
N CYS A 107 -0.88 2.03 -12.78
CA CYS A 107 -0.24 0.74 -12.55
C CYS A 107 -0.34 0.25 -11.12
N ASP A 108 -0.62 1.16 -10.19
CA ASP A 108 -0.76 0.87 -8.76
C ASP A 108 -2.21 0.48 -8.42
N VAL A 109 -3.12 0.66 -9.38
CA VAL A 109 -4.51 0.18 -9.26
C VAL A 109 -4.51 -1.33 -9.34
N TYR A 110 -5.06 -1.97 -8.32
CA TYR A 110 -5.10 -3.42 -8.25
C TYR A 110 -6.01 -4.00 -9.35
N GLY A 111 -5.48 -4.98 -10.07
CA GLY A 111 -6.22 -5.67 -11.13
C GLY A 111 -6.24 -4.94 -12.47
N THR A 112 -5.38 -3.92 -12.69
CA THR A 112 -5.21 -3.28 -14.00
C THR A 112 -4.93 -4.29 -15.12
N CYS A 113 -4.15 -5.33 -14.83
CA CYS A 113 -4.01 -6.48 -15.71
C CYS A 113 -4.81 -7.67 -15.16
N GLY A 114 -5.48 -8.40 -16.06
CA GLY A 114 -6.21 -9.61 -15.72
C GLY A 114 -5.32 -10.75 -15.21
N GLU A 115 -5.96 -11.87 -14.86
CA GLU A 115 -5.27 -13.07 -14.38
C GLU A 115 -4.12 -13.49 -15.31
N PHE A 116 -2.97 -13.80 -14.72
CA PHE A 116 -1.73 -14.15 -15.43
C PHE A 116 -1.17 -13.04 -16.34
N GLY A 117 -1.65 -11.81 -16.21
CA GLY A 117 -1.07 -10.62 -16.80
C GLY A 117 0.05 -10.02 -15.94
N ILE A 118 1.10 -9.53 -16.59
CA ILE A 118 2.12 -8.67 -16.01
C ILE A 118 1.93 -7.27 -16.54
N LEU A 119 1.97 -6.31 -15.63
CA LEU A 119 1.97 -4.90 -15.93
C LEU A 119 3.38 -4.42 -16.33
N ASN A 120 3.46 -3.64 -17.40
CA ASN A 120 4.65 -2.94 -17.86
C ASN A 120 4.27 -1.56 -18.39
N SER A 121 4.50 -0.52 -17.57
CA SER A 121 4.16 0.86 -17.88
C SER A 121 4.89 1.45 -19.10
N GLY A 122 5.99 0.84 -19.54
CA GLY A 122 6.74 1.27 -20.73
C GLY A 122 6.21 0.72 -22.05
N ASN A 123 5.24 -0.20 -22.00
CA ASN A 123 4.73 -0.89 -23.19
C ASN A 123 3.33 -0.38 -23.59
N SER A 124 3.00 -0.54 -24.87
CA SER A 124 1.63 -0.39 -25.39
C SER A 124 1.27 -1.66 -26.14
N PRO A 125 0.36 -2.51 -25.62
CA PRO A 125 -0.43 -2.33 -24.38
C PRO A 125 0.40 -2.43 -23.10
N ILE A 126 -0.09 -1.82 -22.01
CA ILE A 126 0.56 -1.83 -20.68
C ILE A 126 0.59 -3.25 -20.09
N CYS A 127 -0.40 -4.09 -20.41
CA CYS A 127 -0.44 -5.47 -19.98
C CYS A 127 0.23 -6.42 -20.97
N SER A 128 0.92 -7.43 -20.45
CA SER A 128 1.52 -8.53 -21.20
C SER A 128 1.21 -9.86 -20.53
N CYS A 129 1.01 -10.95 -21.28
CA CYS A 129 0.83 -12.26 -20.67
C CYS A 129 2.15 -12.76 -20.04
N LEU A 130 2.05 -13.45 -18.91
CA LEU A 130 3.14 -14.25 -18.37
C LEU A 130 3.67 -15.20 -19.45
N ARG A 131 4.97 -15.49 -19.39
CA ARG A 131 5.61 -16.43 -20.33
C ARG A 131 4.89 -17.78 -20.30
N GLY A 132 4.38 -18.21 -21.45
CA GLY A 132 3.63 -19.47 -21.60
C GLY A 132 2.11 -19.33 -21.55
N TYR A 133 1.60 -18.11 -21.36
CA TYR A 133 0.17 -17.80 -21.40
C TYR A 133 -0.18 -16.99 -22.66
N GLU A 134 -1.44 -17.05 -23.06
CA GLU A 134 -2.02 -16.29 -24.17
C GLU A 134 -3.32 -15.60 -23.73
N PRO A 135 -3.72 -14.49 -24.39
CA PRO A 135 -4.96 -13.81 -24.04
C PRO A 135 -6.17 -14.73 -24.26
N LYS A 136 -7.01 -14.85 -23.23
CA LYS A 136 -8.25 -15.62 -23.30
C LYS A 136 -9.23 -15.05 -24.33
N TYR A 137 -9.26 -13.73 -24.47
CA TYR A 137 -10.10 -13.00 -25.41
C TYR A 137 -9.24 -12.03 -26.24
N LEU A 138 -8.81 -12.48 -27.43
CA LEU A 138 -7.93 -11.72 -28.34
C LEU A 138 -8.51 -10.36 -28.75
N GLU A 139 -9.84 -10.27 -28.94
CA GLU A 139 -10.49 -9.02 -29.34
C GLU A 139 -10.42 -7.96 -28.24
N GLU A 140 -10.67 -8.34 -26.98
CA GLU A 140 -10.55 -7.42 -25.83
C GLU A 140 -9.10 -6.97 -25.65
N TRP A 141 -8.17 -7.92 -25.71
CA TRP A 141 -6.73 -7.65 -25.60
C TRP A 141 -6.23 -6.68 -26.68
N SER A 142 -6.71 -6.84 -27.91
CA SER A 142 -6.32 -5.96 -29.04
C SER A 142 -6.79 -4.51 -28.87
N ARG A 143 -7.80 -4.28 -28.02
CA ARG A 143 -8.34 -2.96 -27.68
C ARG A 143 -7.65 -2.33 -26.47
N GLY A 144 -6.66 -3.01 -25.89
CA GLY A 144 -5.93 -2.54 -24.71
C GLY A 144 -6.68 -2.73 -23.39
N HIS A 145 -7.62 -3.69 -23.34
CA HIS A 145 -8.31 -4.12 -22.13
C HIS A 145 -7.73 -5.45 -21.62
#